data_AF-Q4WZZ3-F1
#
_entry.id   AF-Q4WZZ3-F1
#
_cell.length_a   1.000
_cell.length_b   1.000
_cell.length_c   1.000
_cell.angle_alpha   90.00
_cell.angle_beta   90.00
_cell.angle_gamma   90.00
#
_symmetry.space_group_name_H-M   'P 1'
#
loop_
_entity.id
_entity.type
_entity.pdbx_description
1 polymer ?
#
loop_
_entity_poly.entity_id
_entity_poly.type
_entity_poly.pdbx_seq_one_letter_code
_entity_poly.pdbx_strand_id
1 'polypeptide(L)'
;MHQELGQSHRLFQRIAPGLVLKLKCLDLVTRCSAAVVENGVRNLSLEQERSLDIILRTYESQITDLETQFTSGMSLLNYSRMRSADTLTAVDRFHVALCRLSIQAFHFYKTETLPLTGALPRLLAAACRVIDFVQSLGQTPGRLVTTPVQINFGLLLASVSLLRILKLYTSCDLDLERARASFFAGINLAKEMSVQQNDSAAKAVFILNHLWNSTKAYRKPDGSAYTSLRVRGRLVLSPVLDAVWWWRDENEPQYRTMYLVQGEAADGIIPPIPETHPAQADDPVISGAESNRDPSNAAASAIVNCADRQDSARADDHFLADFEWALCEDESFLSSGPYT
;
A
#
# COMPACT_ATOMS: atom_id res chain seq x y z
N MET A 1 -31.16 -23.39 17.84
CA MET A 1 -31.02 -22.33 16.81
C MET A 1 -31.54 -20.97 17.28
N HIS A 2 -32.74 -20.84 17.88
CA HIS A 2 -33.23 -19.53 18.39
C HIS A 2 -32.46 -18.94 19.58
N GLN A 3 -31.77 -19.77 20.37
CA GLN A 3 -31.10 -19.33 21.59
C GLN A 3 -29.76 -18.61 21.35
N GLU A 4 -29.03 -18.96 20.28
CA GLU A 4 -27.79 -18.27 19.89
C GLU A 4 -28.04 -16.90 19.28
N LEU A 5 -29.10 -16.77 18.46
CA LEU A 5 -29.54 -15.48 17.90
C LEU A 5 -29.89 -14.48 19.02
N GLY A 6 -30.53 -14.93 20.09
CA GLY A 6 -30.88 -14.10 21.25
C GLY A 6 -29.67 -13.70 22.11
N GLN A 7 -28.66 -14.56 22.24
CA GLN A 7 -27.42 -14.24 22.97
C GLN A 7 -26.55 -13.25 22.19
N SER A 8 -26.40 -13.43 20.88
CA SER A 8 -25.70 -12.50 19.99
C SER A 8 -26.34 -11.10 20.05
N HIS A 9 -27.67 -11.01 19.97
CA HIS A 9 -28.40 -9.74 20.07
C HIS A 9 -28.18 -9.01 21.41
N ARG A 10 -28.11 -9.74 22.54
CA ARG A 10 -27.83 -9.15 23.87
C ARG A 10 -26.38 -8.70 24.04
N LEU A 11 -25.42 -9.40 23.40
CA LEU A 11 -24.01 -8.97 23.38
C LEU A 11 -23.84 -7.68 22.57
N PHE A 12 -24.52 -7.54 21.43
CA PHE A 12 -24.48 -6.31 20.63
C PHE A 12 -25.09 -5.10 21.33
N GLN A 13 -26.07 -5.29 22.23
CA GLN A 13 -26.59 -4.22 23.09
C GLN A 13 -25.56 -3.72 24.13
N ARG A 14 -24.50 -4.49 24.41
CA ARG A 14 -23.41 -4.11 25.32
C ARG A 14 -22.21 -3.48 24.61
N ILE A 15 -22.17 -3.51 23.28
CA ILE A 15 -21.07 -3.00 22.46
C ILE A 15 -21.38 -1.57 22.04
N ALA A 16 -20.41 -0.66 22.18
CA ALA A 16 -20.58 0.73 21.75
C ALA A 16 -21.00 0.80 20.26
N PRO A 17 -21.98 1.63 19.86
CA PRO A 17 -22.49 1.68 18.49
C PRO A 17 -21.40 1.86 17.42
N GLY A 18 -20.41 2.72 17.67
CA GLY A 18 -19.27 2.90 16.75
C GLY A 18 -18.40 1.65 16.59
N LEU A 19 -18.30 0.79 17.61
CA LEU A 19 -17.60 -0.49 17.49
C LEU A 19 -18.42 -1.50 16.67
N VAL A 20 -19.75 -1.51 16.81
CA VAL A 20 -20.62 -2.32 15.95
C VAL A 20 -20.48 -1.91 14.48
N LEU A 21 -20.43 -0.61 14.19
CA LEU A 21 -20.21 -0.12 12.83
C LEU A 21 -18.88 -0.61 12.26
N LYS A 22 -17.78 -0.47 13.01
CA LYS A 22 -16.45 -0.93 12.61
C LYS A 22 -16.45 -2.43 12.29
N LEU A 23 -17.06 -3.24 13.14
CA LEU A 23 -17.17 -4.69 12.92
C LEU A 23 -17.97 -5.00 11.65
N LYS A 24 -19.07 -4.29 11.40
CA LYS A 24 -19.86 -4.45 10.15
C LYS A 24 -19.08 -4.01 8.90
N CYS A 25 -18.29 -2.93 8.99
CA CYS A 25 -17.41 -2.51 7.91
C CYS A 25 -16.34 -3.55 7.59
N LEU A 26 -15.71 -4.13 8.63
CA LEU A 26 -14.71 -5.20 8.46
C LEU A 26 -15.35 -6.45 7.87
N ASP A 27 -16.50 -6.88 8.39
CA ASP A 27 -17.26 -8.02 7.85
C ASP A 27 -17.59 -7.86 6.35
N LEU A 28 -18.04 -6.65 5.93
CA LEU A 28 -18.28 -6.36 4.53
C LEU A 28 -17.02 -6.51 3.67
N VAL A 29 -15.88 -5.99 4.14
CA VAL A 29 -14.60 -6.12 3.42
C VAL A 29 -14.16 -7.57 3.36
N THR A 30 -14.31 -8.34 4.43
CA THR A 30 -13.97 -9.77 4.48
C THR A 30 -14.84 -10.58 3.53
N ARG A 31 -16.16 -10.41 3.54
CA ARG A 31 -17.07 -11.09 2.62
C ARG A 31 -16.85 -10.70 1.17
N CYS A 32 -16.59 -9.42 0.91
CA CYS A 32 -16.21 -8.95 -0.43
C CYS A 32 -14.90 -9.60 -0.88
N SER A 33 -13.90 -9.66 0.00
CA SER A 33 -12.62 -10.31 -0.30
C SER A 33 -12.80 -11.78 -0.67
N ALA A 34 -13.62 -12.53 0.08
CA ALA A 34 -13.92 -13.93 -0.24
C ALA A 34 -14.58 -14.06 -1.63
N ALA A 35 -15.58 -13.24 -1.94
CA ALA A 35 -16.22 -13.23 -3.24
C ALA A 35 -15.25 -12.85 -4.39
N VAL A 36 -14.30 -11.95 -4.14
CA VAL A 36 -13.24 -11.59 -5.10
C VAL A 36 -12.30 -12.78 -5.35
N VAL A 37 -11.92 -13.52 -4.31
CA VAL A 37 -11.10 -14.74 -4.45
C VAL A 37 -11.83 -15.80 -5.28
N GLU A 38 -13.11 -16.04 -4.97
CA GLU A 38 -13.96 -16.99 -5.70
C GLU A 38 -14.13 -16.60 -7.17
N ASN A 39 -14.24 -15.30 -7.47
CA ASN A 39 -14.31 -14.80 -8.84
C ASN A 39 -12.98 -14.94 -9.59
N GLY A 40 -11.85 -14.91 -8.86
CA GLY A 40 -10.49 -15.03 -9.39
C GLY A 40 -9.68 -13.74 -9.30
N VAL A 41 -8.38 -13.87 -8.99
CA VAL A 41 -7.50 -12.71 -8.70
C VAL A 41 -6.29 -12.56 -9.62
N ARG A 42 -5.74 -13.62 -10.23
CA ARG A 42 -4.46 -13.55 -10.98
C ARG A 42 -4.65 -13.18 -12.45
N ASN A 43 -5.53 -13.87 -13.16
CA ASN A 43 -5.82 -13.67 -14.59
C ASN A 43 -7.34 -13.61 -14.77
N LEU A 44 -7.90 -12.40 -14.79
CA LEU A 44 -9.33 -12.19 -14.98
C LEU A 44 -9.65 -12.23 -16.47
N SER A 45 -10.55 -13.12 -16.89
CA SER A 45 -11.19 -13.02 -18.20
C SER A 45 -12.10 -11.79 -18.26
N LEU A 46 -12.48 -11.35 -19.47
CA LEU A 46 -13.42 -10.24 -19.65
C LEU A 46 -14.76 -10.51 -18.94
N GLU A 47 -15.21 -11.77 -18.91
CA GLU A 47 -16.41 -12.18 -18.18
C GLU A 47 -16.21 -12.05 -16.67
N GLN A 48 -15.06 -12.50 -16.14
CA GLN A 48 -14.74 -12.35 -14.72
C GLN A 48 -14.55 -10.89 -14.31
N GLU A 49 -14.06 -10.01 -15.19
CA GLU A 49 -14.00 -8.57 -14.92
C GLU A 49 -15.41 -7.94 -14.81
N ARG A 50 -16.35 -8.36 -15.66
CA ARG A 50 -17.75 -7.93 -15.60
C ARG A 50 -18.44 -8.45 -14.35
N SER A 51 -18.23 -9.73 -14.02
CA SER A 51 -18.70 -10.35 -12.77
C SER A 51 -18.15 -9.62 -11.55
N LEU A 52 -16.85 -9.30 -11.55
CA LEU A 52 -16.22 -8.51 -10.49
C LEU A 52 -16.88 -7.14 -10.33
N ASP A 53 -17.21 -6.45 -11.42
CA ASP A 53 -17.93 -5.17 -11.32
C ASP A 53 -19.27 -5.32 -10.58
N ILE A 54 -20.06 -6.35 -10.92
CA ILE A 54 -21.34 -6.64 -10.26
C ILE A 54 -21.13 -6.90 -8.77
N ILE A 55 -20.17 -7.77 -8.42
CA ILE A 55 -19.82 -8.08 -7.03
C ILE A 55 -19.53 -6.78 -6.27
N LEU A 56 -18.61 -5.95 -6.77
CA LEU A 56 -18.19 -4.73 -6.10
C LEU A 56 -19.36 -3.74 -5.95
N ARG A 57 -20.21 -3.60 -6.97
CA ARG A 57 -21.43 -2.78 -6.90
C ARG A 57 -22.42 -3.24 -5.84
N THR A 58 -22.62 -4.55 -5.70
CA THR A 58 -23.48 -5.11 -4.65
C THR A 58 -22.98 -4.74 -3.26
N TYR A 59 -21.66 -4.83 -3.03
CA TYR A 59 -21.08 -4.45 -1.74
C TYR A 59 -21.04 -2.93 -1.52
N GLU A 60 -20.83 -2.11 -2.56
CA GLU A 60 -20.98 -0.65 -2.48
C GLU A 60 -22.40 -0.26 -2.03
N SER A 61 -23.43 -0.96 -2.53
CA SER A 61 -24.81 -0.77 -2.10
C SER A 61 -24.98 -1.12 -0.62
N GLN A 62 -24.46 -2.27 -0.18
CA GLN A 62 -24.52 -2.69 1.24
C GLN A 62 -23.84 -1.68 2.17
N ILE A 63 -22.73 -1.05 1.76
CA ILE A 63 -22.08 0.03 2.54
C ILE A 63 -23.00 1.25 2.64
N THR A 64 -23.68 1.61 1.55
CA THR A 64 -24.61 2.74 1.54
C THR A 64 -25.81 2.46 2.45
N ASP A 65 -26.34 1.24 2.42
CA ASP A 65 -27.40 0.81 3.35
C ASP A 65 -26.91 0.80 4.80
N LEU A 66 -25.67 0.39 5.05
CA LEU A 66 -25.06 0.44 6.38
C LEU A 66 -24.95 1.90 6.88
N GLU A 67 -24.47 2.81 6.05
CA GLU A 67 -24.31 4.23 6.38
C GLU A 67 -25.66 4.89 6.69
N THR A 68 -26.71 4.57 5.91
CA THR A 68 -28.06 5.08 6.15
C THR A 68 -28.70 4.50 7.43
N GLN A 69 -28.51 3.21 7.70
CA GLN A 69 -28.98 2.55 8.93
C GLN A 69 -28.37 3.17 10.19
N PHE A 70 -27.08 3.47 10.19
CA PHE A 70 -26.44 4.10 11.35
C PHE A 70 -26.82 5.58 11.50
N THR A 71 -26.96 6.29 10.39
CA THR A 71 -27.42 7.69 10.41
C THR A 71 -28.85 7.80 10.95
N SER A 72 -29.77 6.92 10.49
CA SER A 72 -31.18 6.90 10.91
C SER A 72 -31.39 6.26 12.29
N GLY A 73 -30.73 5.15 12.59
CA GLY A 73 -30.87 4.42 13.86
C GLY A 73 -30.37 5.21 15.06
N MET A 74 -29.30 6.00 14.91
CA MET A 74 -28.88 6.91 15.97
C MET A 74 -29.76 8.15 16.10
N SER A 75 -30.45 8.57 15.03
CA SER A 75 -31.44 9.65 15.11
C SER A 75 -32.62 9.26 16.02
N LEU A 76 -33.03 7.99 15.99
CA LEU A 76 -34.11 7.47 16.84
C LEU A 76 -33.72 7.28 18.32
N LEU A 77 -32.47 6.94 18.61
CA LEU A 77 -31.98 6.80 20.00
C LEU A 77 -31.65 8.15 20.67
N ASN A 78 -31.41 9.20 19.89
CA ASN A 78 -30.99 10.52 20.40
C ASN A 78 -32.14 11.53 20.62
N TYR A 79 -33.40 11.12 20.49
CA TYR A 79 -34.56 12.01 20.73
C TYR A 79 -34.63 12.57 22.17
N SER A 80 -33.80 12.08 23.11
CA SER A 80 -33.79 12.51 24.52
C SER A 80 -32.50 13.18 25.01
N ARG A 81 -31.50 13.43 24.16
CA ARG A 81 -30.28 14.14 24.58
C ARG A 81 -29.82 15.15 23.54
N MET A 82 -30.14 16.42 23.80
CA MET A 82 -29.75 17.60 23.04
C MET A 82 -28.25 17.61 22.72
N ARG A 83 -27.86 17.11 21.54
CA ARG A 83 -26.54 17.33 20.94
C ARG A 83 -26.63 17.12 19.41
N SER A 84 -26.53 18.24 18.68
CA SER A 84 -26.14 18.41 17.26
C SER A 84 -26.41 17.28 16.27
N ALA A 85 -27.11 17.61 15.18
CA ALA A 85 -27.52 16.76 14.04
C ALA A 85 -26.38 16.12 13.19
N ASP A 86 -25.20 15.88 13.75
CA ASP A 86 -24.08 15.17 13.12
C ASP A 86 -23.88 13.82 13.81
N THR A 87 -24.79 12.88 13.52
CA THR A 87 -25.01 11.69 14.34
C THR A 87 -23.83 10.69 14.29
N LEU A 88 -22.99 10.70 13.24
CA LEU A 88 -21.82 9.83 13.11
C LEU A 88 -20.54 10.55 13.56
N THR A 89 -19.74 9.95 14.47
CA THR A 89 -18.46 10.54 14.89
C THR A 89 -17.49 10.62 13.71
N ALA A 90 -16.51 11.54 13.75
CA ALA A 90 -15.50 11.66 12.69
C ALA A 90 -14.74 10.33 12.44
N VAL A 91 -14.51 9.56 13.50
CA VAL A 91 -13.87 8.25 13.41
C VAL A 91 -14.79 7.24 12.73
N ASP A 92 -16.07 7.25 13.04
CA ASP A 92 -17.04 6.33 12.43
C ASP A 92 -17.22 6.62 10.92
N ARG A 93 -17.27 7.90 10.53
CA ARG A 93 -17.28 8.31 9.12
C ARG A 93 -16.03 7.84 8.38
N PHE A 94 -14.86 7.94 9.04
CA PHE A 94 -13.61 7.40 8.50
C PHE A 94 -13.71 5.90 8.21
N HIS A 95 -14.26 5.09 9.12
CA HIS A 95 -14.36 3.64 8.92
C HIS A 95 -15.29 3.27 7.76
N VAL A 96 -16.40 3.99 7.57
CA VAL A 96 -17.29 3.80 6.41
C VAL A 96 -16.57 4.20 5.11
N ALA A 97 -15.84 5.32 5.12
CA ALA A 97 -15.06 5.76 3.97
C ALA A 97 -13.95 4.77 3.60
N LEU A 98 -13.23 4.25 4.60
CA LEU A 98 -12.20 3.23 4.42
C LEU A 98 -12.79 1.91 3.90
N CYS A 99 -13.93 1.47 4.43
CA CYS A 99 -14.64 0.29 3.94
C CYS A 99 -14.97 0.44 2.45
N ARG A 100 -15.51 1.59 2.06
CA ARG A 100 -15.84 1.92 0.66
C ARG A 100 -14.60 1.90 -0.23
N LEU A 101 -13.53 2.57 0.18
CA LEU A 101 -12.27 2.57 -0.56
C LEU A 101 -11.68 1.16 -0.68
N SER A 102 -11.73 0.36 0.39
CA SER A 102 -11.21 -1.01 0.40
C SER A 102 -11.90 -1.90 -0.63
N ILE A 103 -13.23 -1.80 -0.74
CA ILE A 103 -14.01 -2.52 -1.75
C ILE A 103 -13.71 -1.99 -3.14
N GLN A 104 -13.67 -0.67 -3.31
CA GLN A 104 -13.38 -0.07 -4.61
C GLN A 104 -11.97 -0.37 -5.10
N ALA A 105 -10.99 -0.52 -4.21
CA ALA A 105 -9.61 -0.87 -4.57
C ALA A 105 -9.51 -2.20 -5.35
N PHE A 106 -10.47 -3.12 -5.19
CA PHE A 106 -10.53 -4.34 -6.00
C PHE A 106 -10.77 -4.07 -7.49
N HIS A 107 -11.25 -2.90 -7.87
CA HIS A 107 -11.33 -2.50 -9.28
C HIS A 107 -9.95 -2.46 -9.96
N PHE A 108 -8.85 -2.30 -9.21
CA PHE A 108 -7.49 -2.35 -9.77
C PHE A 108 -7.06 -3.74 -10.26
N TYR A 109 -7.82 -4.79 -9.94
CA TYR A 109 -7.59 -6.11 -10.53
C TYR A 109 -8.04 -6.18 -11.99
N LYS A 110 -8.95 -5.29 -12.39
CA LYS A 110 -9.43 -5.18 -13.78
C LYS A 110 -8.39 -4.45 -14.62
N THR A 111 -8.15 -4.95 -15.83
CA THR A 111 -7.23 -4.37 -16.81
C THR A 111 -8.01 -3.69 -17.93
N GLU A 112 -9.07 -4.32 -18.46
CA GLU A 112 -9.76 -3.85 -19.66
C GLU A 112 -10.98 -2.97 -19.33
N THR A 113 -11.80 -3.39 -18.38
CA THR A 113 -13.11 -2.75 -18.10
C THR A 113 -13.04 -1.60 -17.10
N LEU A 114 -11.89 -1.39 -16.44
CA LEU A 114 -11.71 -0.35 -15.42
C LEU A 114 -12.07 1.06 -15.94
N PRO A 115 -11.59 1.51 -17.11
CA PRO A 115 -11.92 2.84 -17.63
C PRO A 115 -13.38 2.98 -18.06
N LEU A 116 -14.05 1.87 -18.40
CA LEU A 116 -15.37 1.85 -19.05
C LEU A 116 -16.54 1.83 -18.05
N THR A 117 -16.29 1.47 -16.80
CA THR A 117 -17.34 1.15 -15.79
C THR A 117 -17.68 2.33 -14.87
N GLY A 118 -17.12 3.50 -15.12
CA GLY A 118 -17.25 4.67 -14.23
C GLY A 118 -16.70 4.42 -12.82
N ALA A 119 -15.88 3.39 -12.65
CA ALA A 119 -15.27 3.02 -11.36
C ALA A 119 -14.16 4.00 -10.95
N LEU A 120 -13.38 4.52 -11.92
CA LEU A 120 -12.28 5.47 -11.66
C LEU A 120 -12.74 6.75 -10.93
N PRO A 121 -13.78 7.48 -11.36
CA PRO A 121 -14.28 8.64 -10.62
C PRO A 121 -14.70 8.31 -9.18
N ARG A 122 -15.34 7.15 -8.97
CA ARG A 122 -15.77 6.73 -7.63
C ARG A 122 -14.59 6.41 -6.72
N LEU A 123 -13.60 5.67 -7.24
CA LEU A 123 -12.39 5.29 -6.52
C LEU A 123 -11.57 6.52 -6.14
N LEU A 124 -11.41 7.46 -7.09
CA LEU A 124 -10.78 8.77 -6.85
C LEU A 124 -11.51 9.53 -5.74
N ALA A 125 -12.84 9.66 -5.85
CA ALA A 125 -13.63 10.36 -4.85
C ALA A 125 -13.57 9.71 -3.47
N ALA A 126 -13.57 8.38 -3.38
CA ALA A 126 -13.45 7.67 -2.11
C ALA A 126 -12.07 7.84 -1.47
N ALA A 127 -11.00 7.77 -2.27
CA ALA A 127 -9.65 8.01 -1.79
C ALA A 127 -9.47 9.43 -1.26
N CYS A 128 -9.94 10.45 -1.98
CA CYS A 128 -9.95 11.83 -1.49
C CYS A 128 -10.73 11.96 -0.17
N ARG A 129 -11.93 11.35 -0.06
CA ARG A 129 -12.72 11.40 1.19
C ARG A 129 -12.01 10.79 2.38
N VAL A 130 -11.28 9.68 2.19
CA VAL A 130 -10.49 9.08 3.28
C VAL A 130 -9.44 10.08 3.78
N ILE A 131 -8.73 10.74 2.87
CA ILE A 131 -7.73 11.76 3.21
C ILE A 131 -8.39 12.96 3.91
N ASP A 132 -9.53 13.45 3.39
CA ASP A 132 -10.31 14.53 4.00
C ASP A 132 -10.67 14.19 5.47
N PHE A 133 -11.08 12.94 5.74
CA PHE A 133 -11.37 12.50 7.10
C PHE A 133 -10.13 12.45 7.98
N VAL A 134 -9.01 11.92 7.50
CA VAL A 134 -7.75 11.91 8.25
C VAL A 134 -7.29 13.33 8.57
N GLN A 135 -7.40 14.24 7.61
CA GLN A 135 -7.09 15.66 7.80
C GLN A 135 -7.99 16.32 8.85
N SER A 136 -9.28 15.96 8.89
CA SER A 136 -10.20 16.44 9.92
C SER A 136 -9.82 15.95 11.33
N LEU A 137 -9.27 14.73 11.44
CA LEU A 137 -8.73 14.22 12.71
C LEU A 137 -7.47 14.98 13.12
N GLY A 138 -6.64 15.39 12.16
CA GLY A 138 -5.41 16.16 12.38
C GLY A 138 -5.60 17.59 12.87
N GLN A 139 -6.81 18.15 12.83
CA GLN A 139 -7.10 19.48 13.37
C GLN A 139 -6.89 19.57 14.90
N THR A 140 -6.83 18.43 15.59
CA THR A 140 -6.45 18.37 17.00
C THR A 140 -4.93 18.10 17.11
N PRO A 141 -4.14 19.03 17.67
CA PRO A 141 -2.68 18.86 17.78
C PRO A 141 -2.31 17.54 18.48
N GLY A 142 -1.30 16.84 17.94
CA GLY A 142 -0.78 15.59 18.50
C GLY A 142 -1.66 14.35 18.26
N ARG A 143 -2.86 14.50 17.69
CA ARG A 143 -3.79 13.38 17.49
C ARG A 143 -3.30 12.38 16.45
N LEU A 144 -2.64 12.85 15.39
CA LEU A 144 -2.17 12.00 14.29
C LEU A 144 -1.11 10.97 14.70
N VAL A 145 -0.20 11.36 15.59
CA VAL A 145 0.87 10.52 16.15
C VAL A 145 0.30 9.33 16.94
N THR A 146 -0.88 9.49 17.55
CA THR A 146 -1.54 8.47 18.38
C THR A 146 -2.60 7.66 17.63
N THR A 147 -2.65 7.78 16.31
CA THR A 147 -3.77 7.24 15.54
C THR A 147 -3.69 5.72 15.40
N PRO A 148 -4.82 4.99 15.52
CA PRO A 148 -4.84 3.55 15.28
C PRO A 148 -4.27 3.15 13.92
N VAL A 149 -3.64 1.97 13.85
CA VAL A 149 -3.01 1.42 12.64
C VAL A 149 -3.95 1.39 11.42
N GLN A 150 -5.25 1.22 11.63
CA GLN A 150 -6.24 1.22 10.55
C GLN A 150 -6.34 2.57 9.84
N ILE A 151 -6.05 3.68 10.54
CA ILE A 151 -6.06 5.01 9.94
C ILE A 151 -4.79 5.24 9.12
N ASN A 152 -3.64 4.78 9.62
CA ASN A 152 -2.40 4.72 8.83
C ASN A 152 -2.60 3.90 7.55
N PHE A 153 -3.19 2.70 7.66
CA PHE A 153 -3.53 1.86 6.51
C PHE A 153 -4.48 2.58 5.54
N GLY A 154 -5.54 3.23 6.04
CA GLY A 154 -6.48 3.93 5.18
C GLY A 154 -5.86 5.12 4.44
N LEU A 155 -5.00 5.89 5.13
CA LEU A 155 -4.23 6.98 4.52
C LEU A 155 -3.31 6.42 3.42
N LEU A 156 -2.57 5.36 3.72
CA LEU A 156 -1.66 4.74 2.77
C LEU A 156 -2.41 4.20 1.55
N LEU A 157 -3.48 3.43 1.74
CA LEU A 157 -4.32 2.88 0.68
C LEU A 157 -4.89 3.99 -0.21
N ALA A 158 -5.35 5.10 0.38
CA ALA A 158 -5.86 6.25 -0.35
C ALA A 158 -4.75 6.91 -1.18
N SER A 159 -3.59 7.18 -0.58
CA SER A 159 -2.45 7.79 -1.26
C SER A 159 -1.92 6.94 -2.42
N VAL A 160 -1.75 5.62 -2.25
CA VAL A 160 -1.32 4.75 -3.36
C VAL A 160 -2.37 4.63 -4.45
N SER A 161 -3.66 4.65 -4.09
CA SER A 161 -4.76 4.63 -5.06
C SER A 161 -4.75 5.89 -5.93
N LEU A 162 -4.61 7.06 -5.31
CA LEU A 162 -4.51 8.34 -6.03
C LEU A 162 -3.25 8.40 -6.88
N LEU A 163 -2.10 7.99 -6.34
CA LEU A 163 -0.84 7.93 -7.09
C LEU A 163 -1.01 7.07 -8.34
N ARG A 164 -1.54 5.85 -8.20
CA ARG A 164 -1.77 4.93 -9.32
C ARG A 164 -2.67 5.57 -10.38
N ILE A 165 -3.78 6.20 -9.97
CA ILE A 165 -4.70 6.87 -10.91
C ILE A 165 -3.99 8.02 -11.64
N LEU A 166 -3.32 8.91 -10.90
CA LEU A 166 -2.63 10.09 -11.43
C LEU A 166 -1.50 9.72 -12.41
N LYS A 167 -0.88 8.55 -12.25
CA LYS A 167 0.23 8.08 -13.10
C LYS A 167 -0.25 7.37 -14.37
N LEU A 168 -1.42 6.73 -14.32
CA LEU A 168 -1.94 5.90 -15.40
C LEU A 168 -2.97 6.60 -16.28
N TYR A 169 -3.75 7.54 -15.74
CA TYR A 169 -4.90 8.12 -16.43
C TYR A 169 -4.81 9.64 -16.51
N THR A 170 -5.17 10.17 -17.66
CA THR A 170 -5.18 11.61 -17.97
C THR A 170 -6.53 12.08 -18.52
N SER A 171 -7.60 11.30 -18.28
CA SER A 171 -8.93 11.56 -18.84
C SER A 171 -9.54 12.87 -18.33
N CYS A 172 -10.19 13.62 -19.22
CA CYS A 172 -10.83 14.91 -18.91
C CYS A 172 -11.97 14.80 -17.87
N ASP A 173 -12.61 13.63 -17.78
CA ASP A 173 -13.76 13.41 -16.89
C ASP A 173 -13.36 13.12 -15.42
N LEU A 174 -12.06 13.12 -15.11
CA LEU A 174 -11.55 12.91 -13.75
C LEU A 174 -11.13 14.24 -13.13
N ASP A 175 -11.50 14.46 -11.87
CA ASP A 175 -11.03 15.58 -11.05
C ASP A 175 -9.58 15.32 -10.58
N LEU A 176 -8.65 15.35 -11.54
CA LEU A 176 -7.23 15.08 -11.30
C LEU A 176 -6.56 16.16 -10.46
N GLU A 177 -7.09 17.39 -10.48
CA GLU A 177 -6.60 18.50 -9.66
C GLU A 177 -6.88 18.25 -8.17
N ARG A 178 -8.12 17.88 -7.82
CA ARG A 178 -8.43 17.48 -6.45
C ARG A 178 -7.66 16.23 -6.04
N ALA A 179 -7.53 15.25 -6.93
CA ALA A 179 -6.75 14.03 -6.65
C ALA A 179 -5.29 14.34 -6.34
N ARG A 180 -4.66 15.25 -7.11
CA ARG A 180 -3.29 15.70 -6.89
C ARG A 180 -3.16 16.44 -5.56
N ALA A 181 -4.06 17.38 -5.28
CA ALA A 181 -4.06 18.10 -3.99
C ALA A 181 -4.21 17.14 -2.81
N SER A 182 -5.14 16.18 -2.90
CA SER A 182 -5.38 15.17 -1.87
C SER A 182 -4.19 14.22 -1.72
N PHE A 183 -3.53 13.82 -2.81
CA PHE A 183 -2.32 13.00 -2.76
C PHE A 183 -1.21 13.66 -1.94
N PHE A 184 -0.92 14.94 -2.19
CA PHE A 184 0.09 15.67 -1.43
C PHE A 184 -0.34 15.96 0.01
N ALA A 185 -1.63 16.21 0.26
CA ALA A 185 -2.17 16.26 1.61
C ALA A 185 -1.92 14.94 2.35
N GLY A 186 -2.14 13.80 1.69
CA GLY A 186 -1.87 12.47 2.25
C GLY A 186 -0.41 12.26 2.63
N ILE A 187 0.54 12.71 1.79
CA ILE A 187 1.97 12.68 2.11
C ILE A 187 2.28 13.53 3.35
N ASN A 188 1.71 14.73 3.46
CA ASN A 188 1.96 15.59 4.61
C ASN A 188 1.35 15.03 5.91
N LEU A 189 0.14 14.48 5.84
CA LEU A 189 -0.47 13.78 6.98
C LEU A 189 0.35 12.57 7.42
N ALA A 190 0.93 11.82 6.48
CA ALA A 190 1.81 10.70 6.83
C ALA A 190 3.10 11.17 7.52
N LYS A 191 3.64 12.34 7.16
CA LYS A 191 4.76 12.96 7.91
C LYS A 191 4.34 13.30 9.35
N GLU A 192 3.15 13.84 9.54
CA GLU A 192 2.61 14.18 10.87
C GLU A 192 2.24 12.96 11.72
N MET A 193 2.00 11.80 11.09
CA MET A 193 1.77 10.52 11.78
C MET A 193 3.05 9.82 12.22
N SER A 194 4.20 10.17 11.63
CA SER A 194 5.48 9.55 11.96
C SER A 194 5.94 9.96 13.36
N VAL A 195 6.32 8.97 14.15
CA VAL A 195 6.76 9.10 15.55
C VAL A 195 8.26 8.87 15.69
N GLN A 196 8.86 8.14 14.75
CA GLN A 196 10.30 7.85 14.74
C GLN A 196 10.83 7.73 13.31
N GLN A 197 12.14 7.89 13.16
CA GLN A 197 12.79 7.66 11.87
C GLN A 197 12.57 6.21 11.43
N ASN A 198 12.24 6.02 10.15
CA ASN A 198 12.00 4.71 9.54
C ASN A 198 10.78 3.93 10.07
N ASP A 199 9.81 4.56 10.74
CA ASP A 199 8.52 3.90 10.96
C ASP A 199 7.70 3.77 9.66
N SER A 200 6.60 3.01 9.72
CA SER A 200 5.73 2.76 8.55
C SER A 200 5.25 4.04 7.87
N ALA A 201 5.00 5.11 8.63
CA ALA A 201 4.52 6.38 8.09
C ALA A 201 5.64 7.16 7.38
N ALA A 202 6.85 7.23 7.95
CA ALA A 202 8.04 7.77 7.31
C ALA A 202 8.40 7.00 6.03
N LYS A 203 8.31 5.67 6.07
CA LYS A 203 8.54 4.81 4.90
C LYS A 203 7.52 5.06 3.80
N ALA A 204 6.24 5.19 4.15
CA ALA A 204 5.19 5.57 3.20
C ALA A 204 5.49 6.92 2.53
N VAL A 205 5.88 7.94 3.31
CA VAL A 205 6.28 9.26 2.77
C VAL A 205 7.42 9.10 1.76
N PHE A 206 8.44 8.33 2.09
CA PHE A 206 9.59 8.10 1.22
C PHE A 206 9.18 7.45 -0.12
N ILE A 207 8.47 6.33 -0.05
CA ILE A 207 8.01 5.56 -1.22
C ILE A 207 7.10 6.42 -2.12
N LEU A 208 6.10 7.10 -1.53
CA LEU A 208 5.14 7.90 -2.29
C LEU A 208 5.81 9.07 -3.01
N ASN A 209 6.75 9.76 -2.36
CA ASN A 209 7.52 10.85 -3.00
C ASN A 209 8.42 10.33 -4.11
N HIS A 210 9.08 9.20 -3.92
CA HIS A 210 9.93 8.60 -4.95
C HIS A 210 9.12 8.23 -6.19
N LEU A 211 8.05 7.46 -6.02
CA LEU A 211 7.20 7.00 -7.12
C LEU A 211 6.48 8.14 -7.85
N TRP A 212 6.12 9.20 -7.12
CA TRP A 212 5.55 10.40 -7.73
C TRP A 212 6.49 10.98 -8.80
N ASN A 213 7.77 11.15 -8.42
CA ASN A 213 8.79 11.76 -9.27
C ASN A 213 9.40 10.79 -10.31
N SER A 214 9.22 9.48 -10.15
CA SER A 214 9.74 8.49 -11.10
C SER A 214 9.04 8.55 -12.46
N THR A 215 9.80 8.56 -13.56
CA THR A 215 9.23 8.41 -14.92
C THR A 215 8.94 6.95 -15.30
N LYS A 216 9.42 5.99 -14.50
CA LYS A 216 9.30 4.54 -14.76
C LYS A 216 8.14 3.88 -14.00
N ALA A 217 7.71 4.47 -12.89
CA ALA A 217 6.62 3.95 -12.07
C ALA A 217 5.32 3.79 -12.89
N TYR A 218 4.75 2.58 -12.87
CA TYR A 218 3.55 2.18 -13.62
C TYR A 218 3.69 2.25 -15.15
N ARG A 219 4.92 2.11 -15.66
CA ARG A 219 5.23 2.12 -17.10
C ARG A 219 5.95 0.85 -17.54
N LYS A 220 5.61 0.36 -18.73
CA LYS A 220 6.37 -0.69 -19.41
C LYS A 220 7.70 -0.12 -19.96
N PRO A 221 8.67 -0.96 -20.34
CA PRO A 221 9.94 -0.51 -20.95
C PRO A 221 9.76 0.36 -22.21
N ASP A 222 8.66 0.15 -22.94
CA ASP A 222 8.29 0.94 -24.12
C ASP A 222 7.61 2.28 -23.77
N GLY A 223 7.45 2.61 -22.49
CA GLY A 223 6.79 3.82 -21.99
C GLY A 223 5.26 3.75 -21.96
N SER A 224 4.65 2.66 -22.44
CA SER A 224 3.20 2.47 -22.35
C SER A 224 2.76 2.23 -20.90
N ALA A 225 1.48 2.49 -20.62
CA ALA A 225 0.92 2.33 -19.27
C ALA A 225 0.91 0.85 -18.84
N TYR A 226 1.37 0.58 -17.61
CA TYR A 226 1.23 -0.73 -16.97
C TYR A 226 0.03 -0.70 -16.03
N THR A 227 -1.15 -1.05 -16.55
CA THR A 227 -2.44 -0.91 -15.85
C THR A 227 -2.74 -2.05 -14.88
N SER A 228 -2.24 -3.25 -15.15
CA SER A 228 -2.40 -4.43 -14.29
C SER A 228 -1.63 -4.28 -12.97
N LEU A 229 -2.11 -4.89 -11.89
CA LEU A 229 -1.32 -5.08 -10.67
C LEU A 229 -0.28 -6.18 -10.87
N ARG A 230 0.96 -5.97 -10.41
CA ARG A 230 2.00 -7.01 -10.32
C ARG A 230 1.76 -7.91 -9.12
N VAL A 231 1.40 -7.31 -7.98
CA VAL A 231 1.00 -8.04 -6.76
C VAL A 231 -0.51 -8.22 -6.76
N ARG A 232 -0.98 -9.46 -6.85
CA ARG A 232 -2.43 -9.77 -6.91
C ARG A 232 -2.90 -10.73 -5.80
N GLY A 233 -1.97 -11.31 -5.03
CA GLY A 233 -2.29 -12.34 -4.02
C GLY A 233 -2.69 -11.81 -2.64
N ARG A 234 -2.76 -10.49 -2.44
CA ARG A 234 -2.86 -9.87 -1.10
C ARG A 234 -4.12 -9.02 -0.93
N LEU A 235 -5.13 -9.25 -1.78
CA LEU A 235 -6.46 -8.65 -1.68
C LEU A 235 -6.42 -7.10 -1.62
N VAL A 236 -6.99 -6.50 -0.58
CA VAL A 236 -7.04 -5.04 -0.38
C VAL A 236 -5.64 -4.43 -0.23
N LEU A 237 -4.64 -5.22 0.16
CA LEU A 237 -3.25 -4.77 0.29
C LEU A 237 -2.48 -4.78 -1.04
N SER A 238 -2.99 -5.47 -2.06
CA SER A 238 -2.33 -5.59 -3.35
C SER A 238 -1.91 -4.24 -3.95
N PRO A 239 -2.73 -3.17 -3.97
CA PRO A 239 -2.29 -1.86 -4.49
C PRO A 239 -1.16 -1.22 -3.69
N VAL A 240 -1.14 -1.43 -2.36
CA VAL A 240 -0.07 -0.92 -1.50
C VAL A 240 1.23 -1.65 -1.80
N LEU A 241 1.18 -2.98 -1.84
CA LEU A 241 2.35 -3.81 -2.12
C LEU A 241 2.85 -3.63 -3.54
N ASP A 242 1.97 -3.41 -4.52
CA ASP A 242 2.34 -3.08 -5.89
C ASP A 242 3.18 -1.80 -5.93
N ALA A 243 2.78 -0.76 -5.18
CA ALA A 243 3.56 0.47 -5.09
C ALA A 243 4.95 0.23 -4.46
N VAL A 244 5.02 -0.54 -3.36
CA VAL A 244 6.30 -0.94 -2.76
C VAL A 244 7.18 -1.69 -3.77
N TRP A 245 6.60 -2.61 -4.55
CA TRP A 245 7.31 -3.34 -5.60
C TRP A 245 7.85 -2.45 -6.70
N TRP A 246 7.09 -1.44 -7.15
CA TRP A 246 7.59 -0.44 -8.11
C TRP A 246 8.78 0.35 -7.57
N TRP A 247 8.74 0.71 -6.28
CA TRP A 247 9.82 1.43 -5.64
C TRP A 247 11.07 0.54 -5.52
N ARG A 248 10.90 -0.73 -5.13
CA ARG A 248 12.01 -1.70 -5.04
C ARG A 248 12.70 -1.94 -6.38
N ASP A 249 11.94 -2.13 -7.46
CA ASP A 249 12.50 -2.36 -8.80
C ASP A 249 13.42 -1.21 -9.26
N GLU A 250 13.20 0.01 -8.77
CA GLU A 250 14.04 1.18 -9.09
C GLU A 250 15.22 1.40 -8.15
N ASN A 251 15.10 1.03 -6.87
CA ASN A 251 16.08 1.34 -5.83
C ASN A 251 16.96 0.14 -5.45
N GLU A 252 16.50 -1.08 -5.75
CA GLU A 252 17.17 -2.34 -5.40
C GLU A 252 17.28 -3.29 -6.60
N PRO A 253 18.01 -2.92 -7.66
CA PRO A 253 18.12 -3.74 -8.87
C PRO A 253 18.73 -5.13 -8.61
N GLN A 254 19.43 -5.32 -7.49
CA GLN A 254 20.05 -6.59 -7.09
C GLN A 254 19.00 -7.68 -6.78
N TYR A 255 17.84 -7.32 -6.24
CA TYR A 255 16.74 -8.27 -6.01
C TYR A 255 16.07 -8.72 -7.32
N ARG A 256 16.11 -7.88 -8.36
CA ARG A 256 15.65 -8.27 -9.71
C ARG A 256 16.50 -9.42 -10.27
N THR A 257 17.81 -9.40 -10.03
CA THR A 257 18.74 -10.45 -10.47
C THR A 257 18.47 -11.77 -9.76
N MET A 258 18.17 -11.76 -8.45
CA MET A 258 17.85 -12.98 -7.70
C MET A 258 16.62 -13.72 -8.25
N TYR A 259 15.53 -12.99 -8.57
CA TYR A 259 14.31 -13.61 -9.12
C TYR A 259 14.43 -14.03 -10.59
N LEU A 260 15.19 -13.29 -11.42
CA LEU A 260 15.45 -13.71 -12.81
C LEU A 260 16.32 -14.98 -12.87
N VAL A 261 17.34 -15.08 -12.01
CA VAL A 261 18.19 -16.28 -11.90
C VAL A 261 17.38 -17.49 -11.43
N GLN A 262 16.37 -17.30 -10.59
CA GLN A 262 15.51 -18.39 -10.12
C GLN A 262 14.51 -18.89 -11.18
N GLY A 263 14.18 -18.06 -12.19
CA GLY A 263 13.42 -18.45 -13.37
C GLY A 263 14.27 -19.09 -14.49
N GLU A 264 15.55 -18.73 -14.57
CA GLU A 264 16.50 -19.32 -15.53
C GLU A 264 17.20 -20.59 -15.01
N ALA A 265 17.26 -20.80 -13.69
CA ALA A 265 17.84 -22.00 -13.08
C ALA A 265 16.93 -23.25 -13.15
N ALA A 266 15.76 -23.16 -13.80
CA ALA A 266 14.91 -24.32 -14.08
C ALA A 266 15.43 -25.16 -15.27
N ASP A 267 16.36 -24.64 -16.09
CA ASP A 267 17.17 -25.43 -17.02
C ASP A 267 18.59 -25.55 -16.47
N GLY A 268 18.88 -26.73 -15.92
CA GLY A 268 20.05 -26.97 -15.09
C GLY A 268 21.38 -26.69 -15.78
N ILE A 269 22.09 -25.68 -15.29
CA ILE A 269 23.55 -25.62 -15.27
C ILE A 269 23.97 -25.03 -13.92
N ILE A 270 24.63 -25.86 -13.11
CA ILE A 270 25.22 -25.49 -11.82
C ILE A 270 26.30 -24.41 -12.08
N PRO A 271 26.22 -23.20 -11.49
CA PRO A 271 27.34 -22.28 -11.53
C PRO A 271 28.48 -22.79 -10.62
N PRO A 272 29.76 -22.65 -11.02
CA PRO A 272 30.88 -23.19 -10.25
C PRO A 272 31.06 -22.40 -8.96
N ILE A 273 31.20 -23.16 -7.86
CA ILE A 273 31.56 -22.68 -6.52
C ILE A 273 32.93 -21.99 -6.60
N PRO A 274 33.13 -20.78 -6.03
CA PRO A 274 34.45 -20.20 -5.91
C PRO A 274 35.28 -21.01 -4.91
N GLU A 275 36.35 -21.65 -5.38
CA GLU A 275 37.29 -22.39 -4.54
C GLU A 275 37.97 -21.43 -3.56
N THR A 276 37.83 -21.76 -2.27
CA THR A 276 38.58 -21.15 -1.18
C THR A 276 39.95 -21.81 -1.12
N HIS A 277 41.00 -21.10 -1.54
CA HIS A 277 42.37 -21.56 -1.33
C HIS A 277 42.74 -21.49 0.17
N PRO A 278 43.32 -22.57 0.74
CA PRO A 278 43.66 -22.62 2.16
C PRO A 278 44.98 -21.89 2.45
N ALA A 279 45.02 -21.25 3.62
CA ALA A 279 46.19 -20.65 4.21
C ALA A 279 47.30 -21.68 4.47
N GLN A 280 48.53 -21.36 4.09
CA GLN A 280 49.76 -22.02 4.52
C GLN A 280 50.52 -21.04 5.44
N ALA A 281 50.87 -21.50 6.63
CA ALA A 281 51.62 -20.76 7.64
C ALA A 281 53.13 -21.03 7.55
N ASP A 282 53.88 -20.13 8.19
CA ASP A 282 55.26 -20.18 8.68
C ASP A 282 56.37 -19.46 7.85
N ASP A 283 56.52 -18.15 8.14
CA ASP A 283 57.70 -17.44 8.75
C ASP A 283 59.16 -17.64 8.23
N PRO A 284 60.11 -16.73 8.59
CA PRO A 284 60.15 -15.26 8.46
C PRO A 284 61.51 -14.79 7.84
N VAL A 285 61.79 -13.46 7.76
CA VAL A 285 63.13 -12.79 7.94
C VAL A 285 63.32 -11.48 7.09
N ILE A 286 63.27 -10.34 7.81
CA ILE A 286 64.21 -9.18 7.88
C ILE A 286 64.46 -8.20 6.70
N SER A 287 64.32 -6.89 7.06
CA SER A 287 64.98 -5.65 6.56
C SER A 287 64.42 -5.00 5.29
N GLY A 288 64.17 -3.69 5.20
CA GLY A 288 64.41 -2.54 6.10
C GLY A 288 64.16 -1.20 5.34
N ALA A 289 64.11 -0.09 6.12
CA ALA A 289 64.28 1.33 5.73
C ALA A 289 63.25 1.97 4.76
N GLU A 290 62.38 2.89 5.20
CA GLU A 290 62.57 4.32 5.55
C GLU A 290 62.49 5.33 4.39
N SER A 291 61.62 6.35 4.60
CA SER A 291 61.80 7.78 4.28
C SER A 291 61.22 8.39 2.99
N ASN A 292 60.19 9.23 3.21
CA ASN A 292 60.00 10.61 2.71
C ASN A 292 60.30 10.97 1.24
N ARG A 293 59.30 11.55 0.54
CA ARG A 293 59.25 12.98 0.13
C ARG A 293 58.15 13.26 -0.92
N ASP A 294 57.23 14.15 -0.56
CA ASP A 294 56.46 15.04 -1.45
C ASP A 294 57.38 16.16 -2.04
N PRO A 295 56.91 17.12 -2.91
CA PRO A 295 55.78 17.16 -3.84
C PRO A 295 56.16 17.74 -5.25
N SER A 296 55.22 17.77 -6.19
CA SER A 296 54.82 18.96 -6.99
C SER A 296 54.56 18.72 -8.49
N ASN A 297 53.54 19.46 -8.95
CA ASN A 297 53.06 19.74 -10.30
C ASN A 297 52.06 18.73 -10.88
N ALA A 298 50.91 19.12 -11.40
CA ALA A 298 50.11 20.34 -11.38
C ALA A 298 48.84 19.99 -12.18
N ALA A 299 47.72 20.61 -11.79
CA ALA A 299 46.52 20.86 -12.57
C ALA A 299 45.43 19.76 -12.67
N ALA A 300 44.25 20.20 -12.20
CA ALA A 300 42.89 19.73 -12.46
C ALA A 300 42.33 18.75 -11.43
N SER A 301 41.15 18.95 -10.87
CA SER A 301 40.19 20.06 -10.84
C SER A 301 39.26 19.73 -9.67
N ALA A 302 38.55 20.74 -9.21
CA ALA A 302 37.56 20.70 -8.14
C ALA A 302 36.74 19.40 -8.04
N ILE A 303 36.59 18.87 -6.82
CA ILE A 303 35.36 18.37 -6.19
C ILE A 303 35.71 18.20 -4.70
N VAL A 304 35.35 19.18 -3.89
CA VAL A 304 35.36 19.08 -2.43
C VAL A 304 33.97 18.58 -2.01
N ASN A 305 33.98 17.44 -1.33
CA ASN A 305 32.95 16.90 -0.42
C ASN A 305 31.47 17.05 -0.81
N CYS A 306 30.93 15.99 -1.40
CA CYS A 306 29.51 15.65 -1.29
C CYS A 306 29.35 14.11 -1.21
N ALA A 307 30.07 13.46 -0.30
CA ALA A 307 30.05 12.00 -0.14
C ALA A 307 29.38 11.52 1.17
N ASP A 308 29.05 12.40 2.12
CA ASP A 308 28.53 12.00 3.45
C ASP A 308 26.98 12.09 3.59
N ARG A 309 26.24 12.11 2.48
CA ARG A 309 24.76 12.24 2.55
C ARG A 309 23.96 11.13 1.87
N GLN A 310 24.60 10.03 1.48
CA GLN A 310 23.96 9.01 0.63
C GLN A 310 23.93 7.58 1.18
N ASP A 311 24.34 7.38 2.44
CA ASP A 311 24.37 6.03 3.05
C ASP A 311 23.14 5.69 3.93
N SER A 312 22.16 6.58 4.08
CA SER A 312 20.99 6.34 4.94
C SER A 312 19.78 5.68 4.26
N ALA A 313 19.89 5.30 2.98
CA ALA A 313 18.77 4.80 2.18
C ALA A 313 18.99 3.41 1.57
N ARG A 314 19.86 2.58 2.17
CA ARG A 314 19.80 1.13 1.95
C ARG A 314 18.62 0.59 2.76
N ALA A 315 17.58 0.11 2.09
CA ALA A 315 16.53 -0.64 2.76
C ALA A 315 17.11 -1.99 3.18
N ASP A 316 17.38 -2.07 4.47
CA ASP A 316 17.70 -3.30 5.19
C ASP A 316 16.44 -4.20 5.24
N ASP A 317 16.56 -5.49 5.52
CA ASP A 317 15.41 -6.40 5.66
C ASP A 317 14.43 -5.91 6.75
N HIS A 318 14.95 -5.13 7.72
CA HIS A 318 14.18 -4.41 8.73
C HIS A 318 13.26 -3.31 8.15
N PHE A 319 13.55 -2.77 6.97
CA PHE A 319 12.70 -1.81 6.26
C PHE A 319 11.37 -2.48 5.85
N LEU A 320 11.48 -3.71 5.32
CA LEU A 320 10.36 -4.51 4.85
C LEU A 320 9.60 -5.18 6.00
N ALA A 321 10.24 -5.42 7.14
CA ALA A 321 9.60 -5.93 8.36
C ALA A 321 8.36 -5.10 8.80
N ASP A 322 8.41 -3.77 8.63
CA ASP A 322 7.27 -2.90 8.94
C ASP A 322 6.09 -3.04 7.97
N PHE A 323 6.31 -3.69 6.83
CA PHE A 323 5.30 -4.15 5.89
C PHE A 323 5.11 -5.67 5.95
N GLU A 324 5.75 -6.40 6.87
CA GLU A 324 5.69 -7.87 6.99
C GLU A 324 4.27 -8.37 7.24
N TRP A 325 3.47 -7.59 7.97
CA TRP A 325 2.02 -7.81 8.12
C TRP A 325 1.26 -7.81 6.77
N ALA A 326 1.83 -7.20 5.72
CA ALA A 326 1.31 -7.21 4.35
C ALA A 326 2.13 -8.14 3.42
N LEU A 327 3.40 -8.39 3.74
CA LEU A 327 4.31 -9.19 2.93
C LEU A 327 4.29 -10.68 3.26
N CYS A 328 3.74 -11.14 4.41
CA CYS A 328 3.63 -12.56 4.78
C CYS A 328 3.25 -13.43 3.57
N GLU A 329 4.27 -14.06 2.99
CA GLU A 329 4.15 -15.10 2.01
C GLU A 329 3.70 -16.33 2.79
N ASP A 330 2.39 -16.60 2.79
CA ASP A 330 1.97 -17.97 3.01
C ASP A 330 2.59 -18.78 1.85
N GLU A 331 3.70 -19.47 2.13
CA GLU A 331 4.41 -20.37 1.21
C GLU A 331 3.48 -21.45 0.60
N SER A 332 2.25 -21.57 1.10
CA SER A 332 1.20 -22.42 0.56
C SER A 332 0.66 -22.00 -0.82
N PHE A 333 0.97 -20.79 -1.31
CA PHE A 333 0.49 -20.30 -2.63
C PHE A 333 1.56 -20.22 -3.73
N LEU A 334 2.80 -20.63 -3.44
CA LEU A 334 3.91 -20.69 -4.42
C LEU A 334 4.07 -22.05 -5.10
N SER A 335 3.31 -23.07 -4.72
CA SER A 335 3.27 -24.32 -5.48
C SER A 335 2.29 -24.22 -6.65
N SER A 336 2.76 -23.67 -7.77
CA SER A 336 2.30 -24.13 -9.09
C SER A 336 3.50 -24.14 -10.01
N GLY A 337 3.98 -25.36 -10.28
CA GLY A 337 5.12 -25.67 -11.13
C GLY A 337 4.98 -25.18 -12.57
N PRO A 338 5.96 -25.54 -13.42
CA PRO A 338 6.07 -24.97 -14.75
C PRO A 338 4.95 -25.54 -15.63
N TYR A 339 4.24 -24.66 -16.34
CA TYR A 339 3.37 -25.08 -17.43
C TYR A 339 3.68 -24.28 -18.69
N THR A 340 4.16 -25.06 -19.65
CA THR A 340 4.08 -24.94 -21.11
C THR A 340 2.74 -24.45 -21.62
#